data_AF-A0A8T8M1V2-F1
#
_entry.id   AF-A0A8T8M1V2-F1
#
_cell.length_a   1.000
_cell.length_b   1.000
_cell.length_c   1.000
_cell.angle_alpha   90.00
_cell.angle_beta   90.00
_cell.angle_gamma   90.00
#
_symmetry.space_group_name_H-M   'P 1'
#
loop_
_entity.id
_entity.type
_entity.pdbx_description
1 polymer ?
#
loop_
_entity_poly.entity_id
_entity_poly.type
_entity_poly.pdbx_seq_one_letter_code
_entity_poly.pdbx_strand_id
1 'polypeptide(L)'
;MAKPTTIAEINALYSYKDEVPNGTNDGKLVSCGQHGDYNELETVYATKLKKCVDADDINHQDAIDILHSACKLVKNPRQRKDFYDHIDAKLKELID
;
A
#
# COMPACT_ATOMS: atom_id res chain seq x y z
N MET A 1 -9.99 -15.27 5.53
CA MET A 1 -9.27 -14.23 6.30
C MET A 1 -10.18 -13.02 6.40
N ALA A 2 -10.25 -12.40 7.58
CA ALA A 2 -10.97 -11.14 7.73
C ALA A 2 -10.31 -10.05 6.87
N LYS A 3 -11.10 -9.08 6.45
CA LYS A 3 -10.62 -7.90 5.74
C LYS A 3 -9.74 -7.07 6.69
N PRO A 4 -8.52 -6.65 6.31
CA PRO A 4 -7.67 -5.80 7.14
C PRO A 4 -8.35 -4.48 7.48
N THR A 5 -8.17 -4.04 8.71
CA THR A 5 -8.63 -2.75 9.26
C THR A 5 -7.48 -1.83 9.64
N THR A 6 -6.24 -2.35 9.59
CA THR A 6 -5.02 -1.60 9.89
C THR A 6 -3.90 -1.92 8.90
N ILE A 7 -2.93 -1.01 8.75
CA ILE A 7 -1.74 -1.23 7.94
C ILE A 7 -0.92 -2.42 8.46
N ALA A 8 -0.82 -2.58 9.79
CA ALA A 8 -0.15 -3.71 10.42
C ALA A 8 -0.78 -5.06 10.02
N GLU A 9 -2.10 -5.15 9.94
CA GLU A 9 -2.80 -6.34 9.45
C GLU A 9 -2.50 -6.61 7.98
N ILE A 10 -2.40 -5.57 7.14
CA ILE A 10 -1.96 -5.74 5.74
C ILE A 10 -0.52 -6.28 5.72
N ASN A 11 0.40 -5.68 6.48
CA ASN A 11 1.80 -6.10 6.51
C ASN A 11 1.94 -7.57 6.94
N ALA A 12 1.13 -8.02 7.91
CA ALA A 12 1.12 -9.41 8.37
C ALA A 12 0.73 -10.42 7.28
N LEU A 13 0.00 -10.00 6.23
CA LEU A 13 -0.32 -10.84 5.07
C LEU A 13 0.89 -11.07 4.16
N TYR A 14 1.90 -10.21 4.24
CA TYR A 14 3.08 -10.21 3.38
C TYR A 14 4.32 -10.45 4.23
N SER A 15 4.46 -11.68 4.73
CA SER A 15 5.72 -12.15 5.33
C SER A 15 6.73 -12.43 4.22
N TYR A 16 7.82 -11.66 4.20
CA TYR A 16 8.94 -11.92 3.32
C TYR A 16 9.95 -12.79 4.07
N LYS A 17 10.24 -13.98 3.56
CA LYS A 17 11.58 -14.56 3.75
C LYS A 17 12.47 -13.89 2.72
N ASP A 18 13.42 -13.08 3.17
CA ASP A 18 14.49 -12.53 2.32
C ASP A 18 15.40 -13.69 1.88
N GLU A 19 14.94 -14.47 0.90
CA GLU A 19 15.79 -15.42 0.20
C GLU A 19 16.38 -14.69 -1.01
N VAL A 20 17.57 -14.14 -0.76
CA VAL A 20 18.55 -13.54 -1.71
C VAL A 20 18.41 -12.02 -1.93
N PRO A 21 19.31 -11.18 -1.34
CA PRO A 21 19.42 -9.77 -1.72
C PRO A 21 20.15 -9.71 -3.07
N ASN A 22 19.47 -9.33 -4.14
CA ASN A 22 20.17 -9.09 -5.40
C ASN A 22 19.55 -7.97 -6.23
N GLY A 23 20.14 -6.77 -6.11
CA GLY A 23 20.33 -5.87 -7.24
C GLY A 23 19.53 -4.56 -7.23
N THR A 24 20.28 -3.45 -7.35
CA THR A 24 20.11 -2.17 -8.08
C THR A 24 18.73 -1.62 -8.50
N ASN A 25 17.59 -2.15 -8.06
CA ASN A 25 16.24 -1.77 -8.50
C ASN A 25 15.24 -1.51 -7.34
N ASP A 26 15.70 -1.40 -6.08
CA ASP A 26 14.82 -1.14 -4.92
C ASP A 26 13.97 0.13 -5.07
N GLY A 27 14.44 1.10 -5.87
CA GLY A 27 13.70 2.31 -6.23
C GLY A 27 12.47 2.07 -7.11
N LYS A 28 12.27 0.88 -7.69
CA LYS A 28 11.16 0.59 -8.61
C LYS A 28 10.12 -0.36 -8.02
N LEU A 29 10.41 -1.01 -6.90
CA LEU A 29 9.53 -2.01 -6.30
C LEU A 29 8.89 -1.52 -5.01
N VAL A 30 7.71 -2.05 -4.69
CA VAL A 30 6.98 -1.76 -3.46
C VAL A 30 6.91 -3.01 -2.58
N SER A 31 7.28 -2.85 -1.32
CA SER A 31 7.00 -3.82 -0.27
C SER A 31 5.64 -3.51 0.37
N CYS A 32 4.75 -4.51 0.39
CA CYS A 32 3.48 -4.45 1.12
C CYS A 32 3.60 -4.91 2.57
N GLY A 33 4.76 -5.44 2.95
CA GLY A 33 5.13 -5.77 4.32
C GLY A 33 6.12 -4.74 4.87
N GLN A 34 6.28 -4.74 6.19
CA GLN A 34 7.28 -3.92 6.86
C GLN A 34 8.68 -4.50 6.66
N HIS A 35 9.66 -3.64 6.37
CA HIS A 35 11.08 -4.01 6.29
C HIS A 35 11.91 -3.09 7.19
N GLY A 36 12.32 -3.60 8.36
CA GLY A 36 12.97 -2.80 9.40
C GLY A 36 12.08 -1.63 9.84
N ASP A 37 12.65 -0.43 9.82
CA ASP A 37 11.94 0.82 10.17
C ASP A 37 11.16 1.42 8.98
N TYR A 38 11.27 0.83 7.78
CA TYR A 38 10.57 1.32 6.59
C TYR A 38 9.27 0.57 6.34
N ASN A 39 8.20 1.34 6.07
CA ASN A 39 6.91 0.83 5.65
C ASN A 39 6.34 1.71 4.53
N GLU A 40 6.26 1.17 3.32
CA GLU A 40 5.72 1.89 2.16
C GLU A 40 4.25 2.27 2.40
N LEU A 41 3.46 1.41 3.04
CA LEU A 41 2.04 1.64 3.24
C LEU A 41 1.79 2.83 4.17
N GLU A 42 2.57 2.94 5.24
CA GLU A 42 2.55 4.12 6.13
C GLU A 42 2.95 5.39 5.38
N THR A 43 3.98 5.31 4.54
CA THR A 43 4.47 6.44 3.75
C THR A 43 3.40 6.94 2.77
N VAL A 44 2.73 6.02 2.07
CA VAL A 44 1.63 6.36 1.15
C VAL A 44 0.43 6.91 1.88
N TYR A 45 0.06 6.28 3.00
CA TYR A 45 -1.04 6.78 3.82
C TYR A 45 -0.78 8.24 4.23
N ALA A 46 0.38 8.53 4.81
CA ALA A 46 0.73 9.86 5.30
C ALA A 46 0.82 10.91 4.18
N THR A 47 1.32 10.56 3.00
CA THR A 47 1.62 11.52 1.93
C THR A 47 0.45 11.78 0.98
N LYS A 48 -0.41 10.78 0.74
CA LYS A 48 -1.54 10.86 -0.21
C LYS A 48 -2.90 10.76 0.48
N LEU A 49 -3.15 9.65 1.17
CA LEU A 49 -4.51 9.30 1.62
C LEU A 49 -4.96 10.12 2.84
N LYS A 50 -4.03 10.44 3.75
CA LYS A 50 -4.34 11.16 4.99
C LYS A 50 -5.02 12.50 4.72
N LYS A 51 -4.64 13.22 3.66
CA LYS A 51 -5.25 14.51 3.32
C LYS A 51 -6.73 14.36 2.95
N CYS A 52 -7.08 13.30 2.22
CA CYS A 52 -8.46 13.00 1.86
C CYS A 52 -9.27 12.52 3.07
N VAL A 53 -8.64 11.75 3.97
CA VAL A 53 -9.26 11.35 5.25
C VAL A 53 -9.52 12.58 6.14
N ASP A 54 -8.55 13.47 6.28
CA ASP A 54 -8.67 14.69 7.08
C ASP A 54 -9.71 15.67 6.50
N ALA A 55 -9.93 15.62 5.18
CA ALA A 55 -10.94 16.41 4.48
C ALA A 55 -12.34 15.78 4.50
N ASP A 56 -12.49 14.58 5.07
CA ASP A 56 -13.73 13.77 5.06
C ASP A 56 -14.19 13.35 3.65
N ASP A 57 -13.29 13.38 2.66
CA ASP A 57 -13.55 12.91 1.28
C ASP A 57 -13.66 11.37 1.24
N ILE A 58 -12.89 10.69 2.11
CA ILE A 58 -12.92 9.25 2.32
C ILE A 58 -12.78 8.97 3.83
N ASN A 59 -13.28 7.83 4.31
CA ASN A 59 -13.05 7.45 5.71
C ASN A 59 -11.72 6.68 5.88
N HIS A 60 -11.30 6.46 7.13
CA HIS A 60 -10.05 5.74 7.42
C HIS A 60 -10.03 4.31 6.84
N GLN A 61 -11.16 3.59 6.89
CA GLN A 61 -11.25 2.23 6.37
C GLN A 61 -11.15 2.21 4.84
N ASP A 62 -11.67 3.21 4.14
CA ASP A 62 -11.49 3.34 2.69
C ASP A 62 -10.00 3.47 2.33
N ALA A 63 -9.24 4.26 3.11
CA ALA A 63 -7.80 4.37 2.92
C ALA A 63 -7.07 3.01 3.14
N ILE A 64 -7.46 2.24 4.16
CA ILE A 64 -6.93 0.89 4.39
C ILE A 64 -7.29 -0.05 3.23
N ASP A 65 -8.51 0.06 2.71
CA ASP A 65 -8.99 -0.75 1.60
C ASP A 65 -8.24 -0.48 0.31
N ILE A 66 -7.97 0.79 0.01
CA ILE A 66 -7.16 1.22 -1.14
C ILE A 66 -5.75 0.61 -1.05
N LEU A 67 -5.10 0.69 0.12
CA LEU A 67 -3.76 0.12 0.33
C LEU A 67 -3.76 -1.40 0.16
N HIS A 68 -4.74 -2.07 0.77
CA HIS A 68 -4.87 -3.53 0.66
C HIS A 68 -5.18 -3.97 -0.78
N SER A 69 -6.04 -3.25 -1.50
CA SER A 69 -6.37 -3.57 -2.89
C SER A 69 -5.17 -3.40 -3.80
N ALA A 70 -4.39 -2.32 -3.64
CA ALA A 70 -3.16 -2.09 -4.38
C ALA A 70 -2.14 -3.21 -4.15
N CYS A 71 -1.99 -3.66 -2.90
CA CYS A 71 -1.11 -4.79 -2.56
C CYS A 71 -1.54 -6.14 -3.14
N LYS A 72 -2.85 -6.35 -3.32
CA LYS A 72 -3.43 -7.58 -3.85
C LYS A 72 -3.44 -7.63 -5.38
N LEU A 73 -3.66 -6.49 -6.04
CA LEU A 73 -3.89 -6.43 -7.49
C LEU A 73 -2.61 -6.25 -8.29
N VAL A 74 -1.57 -5.63 -7.72
CA VAL A 74 -0.27 -5.52 -8.38
C VAL A 74 0.47 -6.86 -8.30
N LYS A 75 0.88 -7.39 -9.46
CA LYS A 75 1.61 -8.67 -9.57
C LYS A 75 3.00 -8.55 -8.92
N ASN A 76 3.49 -9.64 -8.33
CA ASN A 76 4.86 -9.72 -7.83
C ASN A 76 5.85 -9.97 -9.00
N PRO A 77 6.98 -9.24 -9.14
CA PRO A 77 7.45 -8.12 -8.30
C PRO A 77 6.58 -6.88 -8.46
N ARG A 78 6.11 -6.33 -7.32
CA ARG A 78 5.17 -5.21 -7.32
C ARG A 78 5.85 -3.94 -7.78
N GLN A 79 5.52 -3.49 -8.98
CA GLN A 79 6.04 -2.23 -9.50
C GLN A 79 5.45 -1.06 -8.74
N ARG A 80 6.31 -0.15 -8.29
CA ARG A 80 5.92 1.06 -7.58
C ARG A 80 4.94 1.88 -8.41
N LYS A 81 5.22 2.04 -9.71
CA LYS A 81 4.30 2.76 -10.61
C LYS A 81 2.90 2.16 -10.60
N ASP A 82 2.77 0.86 -10.83
CA ASP A 82 1.47 0.18 -10.86
C ASP A 82 0.74 0.27 -9.51
N PHE A 83 1.49 0.24 -8.41
CA PHE A 83 0.94 0.43 -7.07
C PHE A 83 0.32 1.81 -6.88
N TYR A 84 1.04 2.88 -7.23
CA TYR A 84 0.52 4.25 -7.13
C TYR A 84 -0.60 4.52 -8.14
N ASP A 85 -0.51 3.99 -9.37
CA ASP A 85 -1.58 4.11 -10.36
C ASP A 85 -2.88 3.47 -9.85
N HIS A 86 -2.79 2.33 -9.16
CA HIS A 86 -3.96 1.68 -8.57
C HIS A 86 -4.58 2.49 -7.43
N ILE A 87 -3.74 3.09 -6.58
CA ILE A 87 -4.20 3.98 -5.49
C ILE A 87 -4.92 5.18 -6.07
N ASP A 88 -4.32 5.86 -7.06
CA ASP A 88 -4.89 7.07 -7.65
C ASP A 88 -6.22 6.76 -8.37
N ALA A 89 -6.31 5.61 -9.06
CA ALA A 89 -7.56 5.16 -9.67
C ALA A 89 -8.66 4.91 -8.64
N LYS A 90 -8.35 4.19 -7.55
CA LYS A 90 -9.34 3.88 -6.50
C LYS A 90 -9.79 5.11 -5.73
N LEU A 91 -8.86 6.02 -5.44
CA LEU A 91 -9.16 7.27 -4.78
C LEU A 91 -10.12 8.11 -5.63
N LYS A 92 -9.87 8.19 -6.94
CA LYS A 92 -10.76 8.89 -7.87
C LYS A 92 -12.17 8.29 -7.91
N GLU A 93 -12.29 6.96 -7.93
CA GLU A 93 -13.60 6.26 -7.90
C GLU A 93 -14.44 6.54 -6.65
N LEU A 94 -13.81 6.95 -5.54
CA LEU A 94 -14.50 7.24 -4.27
C LEU A 94 -14.88 8.71 -4.11
N ILE A 95 -14.21 9.61 -4.84
CA ILE A 95 -14.37 11.06 -4.72
C ILE A 95 -15.23 11.64 -5.88
N ASP A 96 -15.22 11.01 -7.06
CA ASP A 96 -16.07 11.39 -8.21
C ASP A 96 -17.54 10.95 -8.03
#